data_AF-A0A1Q7BJN7-F1
#
_entry.id   AF-A0A1Q7BJN7-F1
#
_cell.length_a   1.000
_cell.length_b   1.000
_cell.length_c   1.000
_cell.angle_alpha   90.00
_cell.angle_beta   90.00
_cell.angle_gamma   90.00
#
_symmetry.space_group_name_H-M   'P 1'
#
loop_
_entity.id
_entity.type
_entity.pdbx_description
1 polymer ?
#
loop_
_entity_poly.entity_id
_entity_poly.type
_entity_poly.pdbx_seq_one_letter_code
_entity_poly.pdbx_strand_id
1 'polypeptide(L)'
;MDALALLHRAQEVGLRIEPMGEKLLVRGPKRAEAVVKLLAEHKAEVLAALSPSFVDASWWRERFTTKAVQWFIGDRDWDAAKRLAWGDLENEWHHQHGKRCPSWQCAGCNAPLGGSQALNLPDGNRVHFEPIDCLICFGKRWRGAACEALVAFGLEPPGLGGDQL
;
A
#
# COMPACT_ATOMS: atom_id res chain seq x y z
N MET A 1 -9.66 -8.73 -22.73
CA MET A 1 -8.48 -7.84 -22.77
C MET A 1 -8.34 -7.24 -21.38
N ASP A 2 -7.14 -7.17 -20.82
CA ASP A 2 -6.92 -6.56 -19.50
C ASP A 2 -7.15 -5.03 -19.55
N ALA A 3 -7.77 -4.46 -18.51
CA ALA A 3 -8.12 -3.04 -18.46
C ALA A 3 -6.88 -2.14 -18.43
N LEU A 4 -5.82 -2.57 -17.75
CA LEU A 4 -4.53 -1.88 -17.76
C LEU A 4 -3.89 -1.93 -19.14
N ALA A 5 -3.86 -3.09 -19.80
CA ALA A 5 -3.39 -3.21 -21.17
C ALA A 5 -4.16 -2.29 -22.15
N LEU A 6 -5.48 -2.14 -21.95
CA LEU A 6 -6.29 -1.23 -22.75
C LEU A 6 -5.97 0.26 -22.47
N LEU A 7 -5.71 0.63 -21.22
CA LEU A 7 -5.25 1.98 -20.83
C LEU A 7 -3.88 2.30 -21.43
N HIS A 8 -2.93 1.36 -21.37
CA HIS A 8 -1.61 1.51 -22.01
C HIS A 8 -1.74 1.72 -23.53
N ARG A 9 -2.51 0.86 -24.20
CA ARG A 9 -2.78 1.00 -25.64
C ARG A 9 -3.42 2.36 -25.98
N ALA A 10 -4.33 2.84 -25.14
CA ALA A 10 -4.95 4.14 -25.33
C ALA A 10 -3.91 5.28 -25.23
N GLN A 11 -3.01 5.22 -24.26
CA GLN A 11 -1.92 6.18 -24.11
C GLN A 11 -0.97 6.15 -25.32
N GLU A 12 -0.62 4.97 -25.83
CA GLU A 12 0.25 4.80 -27.01
C GLU A 12 -0.33 5.45 -28.27
N VAL A 13 -1.65 5.40 -28.46
CA VAL A 13 -2.32 6.06 -29.60
C VAL A 13 -2.62 7.54 -29.36
N GLY A 14 -2.19 8.08 -28.21
CA GLY A 14 -2.30 9.50 -27.85
C GLY A 14 -3.64 9.89 -27.21
N LEU A 15 -4.37 8.95 -26.62
CA LEU A 15 -5.55 9.24 -25.81
C LEU A 15 -5.12 9.58 -24.36
N ARG A 16 -5.79 10.56 -23.78
CA ARG A 16 -5.81 10.84 -22.34
C ARG A 16 -7.17 10.47 -21.80
N ILE A 17 -7.18 9.72 -20.71
CA ILE A 17 -8.40 9.17 -20.10
C ILE A 17 -8.44 9.62 -18.64
N GLU A 18 -9.54 10.22 -18.24
CA GLU A 18 -9.78 10.68 -16.87
C GLU A 18 -11.13 10.15 -16.39
N PRO A 19 -11.24 9.61 -15.15
CA PRO A 19 -12.53 9.28 -14.57
C PRO A 19 -13.29 10.56 -14.19
N MET A 20 -14.58 10.63 -14.52
CA MET A 20 -15.49 11.72 -14.16
C MET A 20 -16.78 11.13 -13.59
N GLY A 21 -16.74 10.76 -12.30
CA GLY A 21 -17.78 9.94 -11.68
C GLY A 21 -17.93 8.62 -12.42
N GLU A 22 -19.16 8.26 -12.77
CA GLU A 22 -19.49 7.05 -13.55
C GLU A 22 -19.20 7.18 -15.05
N LYS A 23 -18.39 8.15 -15.49
CA LYS A 23 -18.09 8.40 -16.91
C LYS A 23 -16.58 8.47 -17.15
N LEU A 24 -16.17 8.13 -18.37
CA LEU A 24 -14.80 8.33 -18.83
C LEU A 24 -14.74 9.60 -19.68
N LEU A 25 -13.91 10.56 -19.28
CA LEU A 25 -13.54 11.68 -20.12
C LEU A 25 -12.35 11.25 -20.98
N VAL A 26 -12.53 11.18 -22.29
CA VAL A 26 -11.50 10.75 -23.24
C VAL A 26 -11.14 11.91 -24.16
N ARG A 27 -9.86 12.28 -24.20
CA ARG A 27 -9.31 13.35 -25.05
C ARG A 27 -8.21 12.80 -25.95
N GLY A 28 -8.24 13.10 -27.24
CA GLY A 28 -7.17 12.70 -28.15
C GLY A 28 -7.57 12.72 -29.62
N PRO A 29 -6.73 12.15 -30.51
CA PRO A 29 -6.91 12.29 -31.96
C PRO A 29 -8.06 11.42 -32.48
N LYS A 30 -8.83 11.93 -33.45
CA LYS A 30 -9.98 11.22 -34.06
C LYS A 30 -9.62 9.83 -34.60
N ARG A 31 -8.40 9.62 -35.07
CA ARG A 31 -7.91 8.32 -35.57
C ARG A 31 -7.96 7.19 -34.52
N ALA A 32 -8.04 7.53 -33.24
CA ALA A 32 -8.11 6.56 -32.14
C ALA A 32 -9.55 6.14 -31.79
N GLU A 33 -10.56 6.49 -32.59
CA GLU A 33 -11.98 6.20 -32.33
C GLU A 33 -12.25 4.71 -32.04
N ALA A 34 -11.56 3.80 -32.73
CA ALA A 34 -11.68 2.36 -32.48
C ALA A 34 -11.28 1.98 -31.04
N VAL A 35 -10.24 2.62 -30.48
CA VAL A 35 -9.82 2.41 -29.10
C VAL A 35 -10.83 3.03 -28.12
N VAL A 36 -11.46 4.16 -28.48
CA VAL A 36 -12.54 4.76 -27.68
C VAL A 36 -13.75 3.83 -27.58
N LYS A 37 -14.12 3.14 -28.66
CA LYS A 37 -15.20 2.13 -28.65
C LYS A 37 -14.88 0.97 -27.72
N LEU A 38 -13.65 0.45 -27.78
CA LEU A 38 -13.17 -0.59 -26.87
C LEU A 38 -13.18 -0.12 -25.40
N LEU A 39 -12.78 1.12 -25.12
CA LEU A 39 -12.86 1.70 -23.77
C LEU A 39 -14.31 1.80 -23.27
N ALA A 40 -15.26 2.08 -24.16
CA ALA A 40 -16.68 2.13 -23.81
C ALA A 40 -17.26 0.74 -23.53
N GLU A 41 -16.84 -0.28 -24.28
CA GLU A 41 -17.22 -1.68 -24.06
C GLU A 41 -16.72 -2.22 -22.71
N HIS A 42 -15.54 -1.79 -22.28
CA HIS A 42 -14.90 -2.17 -21.01
C HIS A 42 -14.96 -1.07 -19.94
N LYS A 43 -15.97 -0.20 -20.00
CA LYS A 43 -16.03 1.02 -19.20
C LYS A 43 -15.95 0.77 -17.70
N ALA A 44 -16.62 -0.26 -17.20
CA ALA A 44 -16.66 -0.57 -15.78
C ALA A 44 -15.28 -1.01 -15.28
N GLU A 45 -14.61 -1.89 -16.02
CA GLU A 45 -13.26 -2.36 -15.70
C GLU A 45 -12.23 -1.24 -15.82
N VAL A 46 -12.37 -0.35 -16.81
CA VAL A 46 -11.50 0.82 -16.99
C VAL A 46 -11.71 1.83 -15.84
N LEU A 47 -12.94 2.11 -15.44
CA LEU A 47 -13.22 2.96 -14.27
C LEU A 47 -12.66 2.37 -12.99
N ALA A 48 -12.79 1.05 -12.80
CA ALA A 48 -12.20 0.35 -11.66
C ALA A 48 -10.67 0.45 -11.68
N ALA A 49 -10.03 0.27 -12.84
CA ALA A 49 -8.58 0.39 -13.00
C ALA A 49 -8.05 1.83 -12.80
N LEU A 50 -8.88 2.85 -13.06
CA LEU A 50 -8.56 4.25 -12.82
C LEU A 50 -8.92 4.71 -11.40
N SER A 51 -9.55 3.86 -10.59
CA SER A 51 -9.90 4.23 -9.22
C SER A 51 -8.65 4.48 -8.38
N PRO A 52 -8.66 5.48 -7.48
CA PRO A 52 -7.52 5.75 -6.61
C PRO A 52 -7.06 4.51 -5.82
N SER A 53 -8.01 3.69 -5.35
CA SER A 53 -7.71 2.45 -4.63
C SER A 53 -6.98 1.41 -5.49
N PHE A 54 -7.31 1.29 -6.77
CA PHE A 54 -6.63 0.35 -7.66
C PHE A 54 -5.22 0.85 -8.02
N VAL A 55 -5.07 2.14 -8.29
CA VAL A 55 -3.75 2.74 -8.55
C VAL A 55 -2.84 2.58 -7.33
N ASP A 56 -3.35 2.86 -6.15
CA ASP A 56 -2.63 2.66 -4.88
C ASP A 56 -2.21 1.18 -4.74
N ALA A 57 -3.14 0.23 -4.95
CA ALA A 57 -2.83 -1.20 -4.91
C ALA A 57 -1.76 -1.64 -5.94
N SER A 58 -1.80 -1.09 -7.16
CA SER A 58 -0.79 -1.38 -8.18
C SER A 58 0.60 -0.86 -7.79
N TRP A 59 0.66 0.33 -7.20
CA TRP A 59 1.88 0.94 -6.72
C TRP A 59 2.51 0.12 -5.58
N TRP A 60 1.71 -0.32 -4.60
CA TRP A 60 2.20 -1.19 -3.51
C TRP A 60 2.75 -2.52 -4.02
N ARG A 61 2.12 -3.14 -5.03
CA ARG A 61 2.60 -4.39 -5.64
C ARG A 61 3.94 -4.19 -6.36
N GLU A 62 4.06 -3.16 -7.19
CA GLU A 62 5.32 -2.85 -7.88
C GLU A 62 6.44 -2.50 -6.88
N ARG A 63 6.08 -1.76 -5.81
CA ARG A 63 6.99 -1.42 -4.72
C ARG A 63 7.54 -2.66 -4.03
N PHE A 64 6.69 -3.67 -3.76
CA PHE A 64 7.12 -4.95 -3.19
C PHE A 64 8.10 -5.68 -4.08
N THR A 65 7.79 -5.83 -5.38
CA THR A 65 8.69 -6.49 -6.34
C THR A 65 10.05 -5.80 -6.39
N THR A 66 10.05 -4.47 -6.44
CA THR A 66 11.28 -3.66 -6.47
C THR A 66 12.12 -3.90 -5.20
N LYS A 67 11.48 -3.85 -4.02
CA LYS A 67 12.15 -4.06 -2.74
C LYS A 67 12.68 -5.48 -2.57
N ALA A 68 11.93 -6.49 -3.01
CA ALA A 68 12.37 -7.88 -2.96
C ALA A 68 13.61 -8.10 -3.83
N VAL A 69 13.65 -7.54 -5.04
CA VAL A 69 14.84 -7.58 -5.91
C VAL A 69 16.02 -6.84 -5.26
N GLN A 70 15.80 -5.67 -4.67
CA GLN A 70 16.86 -4.92 -3.96
C GLN A 70 17.49 -5.73 -2.82
N TRP A 71 16.65 -6.38 -2.00
CA TRP A 71 17.13 -7.23 -0.91
C TRP A 71 17.80 -8.53 -1.38
N PHE A 72 17.47 -8.99 -2.58
CA PHE A 72 18.04 -10.19 -3.20
C PHE A 72 19.42 -9.97 -3.82
N ILE A 73 19.79 -8.75 -4.24
CA ILE A 73 21.09 -8.45 -4.89
C ILE A 73 22.33 -8.69 -3.96
N GLY A 74 22.16 -9.25 -2.75
CA GLY A 74 23.25 -9.67 -1.85
C GLY A 74 23.25 -11.19 -1.55
N ASP A 75 23.91 -11.61 -0.47
CA ASP A 75 24.05 -13.03 -0.07
C ASP A 75 22.79 -13.64 0.58
N ARG A 76 21.59 -13.14 0.24
CA ARG A 76 20.32 -13.58 0.85
C ARG A 76 19.56 -14.47 -0.10
N ASP A 77 18.92 -15.51 0.44
CA ASP A 77 17.92 -16.25 -0.33
C ASP A 77 16.68 -15.40 -0.63
N TRP A 78 15.88 -15.85 -1.59
CA TRP A 78 14.69 -15.13 -2.07
C TRP A 78 13.61 -14.99 -0.99
N ASP A 79 13.47 -15.96 -0.09
CA ASP A 79 12.46 -15.89 0.98
C ASP A 79 12.84 -14.88 2.06
N ALA A 80 14.12 -14.81 2.42
CA ALA A 80 14.67 -13.78 3.28
C ALA A 80 14.53 -12.39 2.65
N ALA A 81 14.79 -12.27 1.35
CA ALA A 81 14.59 -11.02 0.62
C ALA A 81 13.13 -10.55 0.63
N LYS A 82 12.17 -11.46 0.38
CA LYS A 82 10.73 -11.16 0.47
C LYS A 82 10.31 -10.75 1.88
N ARG A 83 10.79 -11.43 2.93
CA ARG A 83 10.49 -11.06 4.33
C ARG A 83 10.97 -9.65 4.69
N LEU A 84 12.17 -9.28 4.25
CA LEU A 84 12.70 -7.93 4.48
C LEU A 84 11.94 -6.88 3.66
N ALA A 85 11.63 -7.17 2.41
CA ALA A 85 10.81 -6.31 1.56
C ALA A 85 9.40 -6.09 2.17
N TRP A 86 8.80 -7.12 2.75
CA TRP A 86 7.53 -7.00 3.45
C TRP A 86 7.62 -6.05 4.64
N GLY A 87 8.63 -6.21 5.50
CA GLY A 87 8.86 -5.31 6.63
C GLY A 87 9.09 -3.85 6.21
N ASP A 88 9.78 -3.63 5.07
CA ASP A 88 9.93 -2.29 4.50
C ASP A 88 8.58 -1.70 4.07
N LEU A 89 7.72 -2.49 3.42
CA LEU A 89 6.39 -2.05 3.00
C LEU A 89 5.48 -1.73 4.18
N GLU A 90 5.51 -2.56 5.24
CA GLU A 90 4.74 -2.28 6.46
C GLU A 90 5.15 -0.93 7.06
N ASN A 91 6.46 -0.66 7.15
CA ASN A 91 6.98 0.62 7.65
C ASN A 91 6.56 1.80 6.75
N GLU A 92 6.67 1.64 5.43
CA GLU A 92 6.28 2.67 4.46
C GLU A 92 4.78 2.97 4.55
N TRP A 93 3.94 1.95 4.73
CA TRP A 93 2.51 2.10 4.93
C TRP A 93 2.20 2.83 6.24
N HIS A 94 2.83 2.44 7.35
CA HIS A 94 2.65 3.09 8.65
C HIS A 94 3.11 4.56 8.65
N HIS A 95 4.16 4.87 7.89
CA HIS A 95 4.58 6.25 7.72
C HIS A 95 3.50 7.10 7.03
N GLN A 96 2.82 6.56 6.02
CA GLN A 96 1.82 7.29 5.24
C GLN A 96 0.42 7.30 5.88
N HIS A 97 -0.01 6.19 6.46
CA HIS A 97 -1.39 5.96 6.90
C HIS A 97 -1.52 5.69 8.40
N GLY A 98 -0.40 5.48 9.09
CA GLY A 98 -0.39 5.13 10.51
C GLY A 98 -1.06 6.21 11.35
N LYS A 99 -1.84 5.75 12.35
CA LYS A 99 -2.52 6.65 13.28
C LYS A 99 -1.50 7.55 13.99
N ARG A 100 -1.81 8.85 14.05
CA ARG A 100 -1.09 9.83 14.88
C ARG A 100 -1.93 10.10 16.13
N CYS A 101 -1.45 9.63 17.26
CA CYS A 101 -2.11 9.85 18.54
C CYS A 101 -1.82 11.27 19.06
N PRO A 102 -2.77 11.89 19.78
CA PRO A 102 -2.52 13.15 20.48
C PRO A 102 -1.32 13.05 21.40
N SER A 103 -0.58 14.14 21.57
CA SER A 103 0.69 14.18 22.31
C SER A 103 0.58 13.82 23.81
N TRP A 104 -0.63 13.84 24.37
CA TRP A 104 -0.91 13.46 25.75
C TRP A 104 -1.33 11.99 25.90
N GLN A 105 -1.52 11.26 24.81
CA GLN A 105 -2.03 9.89 24.79
C GLN A 105 -0.92 8.89 24.44
N CYS A 106 -0.83 7.79 25.18
CA CYS A 106 0.04 6.67 24.83
C CYS A 106 -0.51 5.93 23.61
N ALA A 107 0.28 5.83 22.54
CA ALA A 107 -0.10 5.11 21.33
C ALA A 107 -0.20 3.58 21.51
N GLY A 108 0.44 3.04 22.56
CA GLY A 108 0.39 1.62 22.92
C GLY A 108 -0.93 1.23 23.58
N CYS A 109 -1.22 1.79 24.76
CA CYS A 109 -2.39 1.41 25.58
C CYS A 109 -3.59 2.36 25.46
N ASN A 110 -3.47 3.48 24.73
CA ASN A 110 -4.46 4.57 24.63
C ASN A 110 -4.75 5.33 25.94
N ALA A 111 -4.07 5.02 27.05
CA ALA A 111 -4.19 5.78 28.30
C ALA A 111 -3.41 7.10 28.22
N PRO A 112 -3.73 8.10 29.06
CA PRO A 112 -2.92 9.31 29.20
C PRO A 112 -1.47 8.97 29.57
N LEU A 113 -0.52 9.71 29.00
CA LEU A 113 0.90 9.58 29.34
C LEU A 113 1.17 10.09 30.77
N GLY A 114 0.38 11.05 31.25
CA GLY A 114 0.54 11.63 32.59
C GLY A 114 1.93 12.22 32.81
N GLY A 115 2.43 12.11 34.05
CA GLY A 115 3.80 12.46 34.42
C GLY A 115 4.84 11.34 34.18
N SER A 116 4.43 10.21 33.59
CA SER A 116 5.32 9.08 33.33
C SER A 116 6.31 9.39 32.22
N GLN A 117 7.51 8.79 32.28
CA GLN A 117 8.50 8.91 31.22
C GLN A 117 7.95 8.29 29.92
N ALA A 118 7.77 9.13 28.91
CA ALA A 118 7.29 8.73 27.60
C ALA A 118 8.46 8.61 26.63
N LEU A 119 8.48 7.52 25.86
CA LEU A 119 9.36 7.37 24.71
C LEU A 119 8.74 8.06 23.49
N ASN A 120 9.49 8.98 22.88
CA ASN A 120 9.08 9.63 21.63
C ASN A 120 9.54 8.78 20.45
N LEU A 121 8.63 8.50 19.52
CA LEU A 121 8.89 7.69 18.34
C LEU A 121 9.10 8.57 17.10
N PRO A 122 9.81 8.07 16.05
CA PRO A 122 10.11 8.85 14.85
C PRO A 122 8.90 9.37 14.07
N ASP A 123 7.74 8.73 14.23
CA ASP A 123 6.47 9.11 13.61
C ASP A 123 5.66 10.13 14.42
N GLY A 124 6.24 10.67 15.50
CA GLY A 124 5.61 11.64 16.40
C GLY A 124 4.70 11.01 17.45
N ASN A 125 4.47 9.69 17.41
CA ASN A 125 3.74 9.00 18.46
C ASN A 125 4.59 8.91 19.73
N ARG A 126 3.90 8.74 20.86
CA ARG A 126 4.52 8.62 22.18
C ARG A 126 3.96 7.39 22.87
N VAL A 127 4.82 6.62 23.54
CA VAL A 127 4.41 5.44 24.32
C VAL A 127 4.98 5.54 25.73
N HIS A 128 4.33 4.89 26.71
CA HIS A 128 4.98 4.64 28.01
C HIS A 128 6.27 3.86 27.77
N PHE A 129 7.37 4.34 28.36
CA PHE A 129 8.68 3.67 28.20
C PHE A 129 8.79 2.43 29.07
N GLU A 130 8.30 2.53 30.32
CA GLU A 130 8.31 1.43 31.28
C GLU A 130 6.89 1.14 31.81
N PRO A 131 6.44 -0.13 31.77
CA PRO A 131 7.07 -1.26 31.09
C PRO A 131 7.06 -1.11 29.55
N ILE A 132 7.99 -1.80 28.87
CA ILE A 132 8.14 -1.76 27.40
C ILE A 132 6.93 -2.32 26.61
N ASP A 133 5.96 -2.90 27.30
CA ASP A 133 4.73 -3.47 26.74
C ASP A 133 4.00 -2.49 25.82
N CYS A 134 4.01 -1.19 26.14
CA CYS A 134 3.37 -0.19 25.29
C CYS A 134 4.05 -0.04 23.92
N LEU A 135 5.38 -0.19 23.85
CA LEU A 135 6.11 -0.20 22.59
C LEU A 135 5.78 -1.46 21.77
N ILE A 136 5.72 -2.63 22.43
CA ILE A 136 5.40 -3.90 21.77
C ILE A 136 3.95 -3.88 21.23
N CYS A 137 2.99 -3.45 22.05
CA CYS A 137 1.59 -3.34 21.68
C CYS A 137 1.39 -2.34 20.53
N PHE A 138 2.06 -1.19 20.59
CA PHE A 138 2.05 -0.23 19.49
C PHE A 138 2.58 -0.87 18.20
N GLY A 139 3.76 -1.50 18.29
CA GLY A 139 4.43 -2.18 17.17
C GLY A 139 3.61 -3.30 16.53
N LYS A 140 2.89 -4.10 17.34
CA LYS A 140 2.02 -5.17 16.84
C LYS A 140 0.79 -4.60 16.13
N ARG A 141 0.17 -3.55 16.70
CA ARG A 141 -1.05 -2.96 16.15
C ARG A 141 -0.83 -2.37 14.77
N TRP A 142 0.19 -1.52 14.60
CA TRP A 142 0.38 -0.86 13.31
C TRP A 142 0.88 -1.84 12.24
N ARG A 143 1.70 -2.83 12.59
CA ARG A 143 2.08 -3.90 11.65
C ARG A 143 0.90 -4.74 11.20
N GLY A 144 -0.02 -5.08 12.12
CA GLY A 144 -1.28 -5.75 11.77
C GLY A 144 -2.11 -4.94 10.76
N ALA A 145 -2.32 -3.65 11.04
CA ALA A 145 -3.06 -2.76 10.13
C ALA A 145 -2.38 -2.61 8.76
N ALA A 146 -1.04 -2.49 8.74
CA ALA A 146 -0.29 -2.43 7.49
C ALA A 146 -0.40 -3.74 6.70
N CYS A 147 -0.25 -4.89 7.36
CA CYS A 147 -0.41 -6.20 6.75
C CYS A 147 -1.80 -6.38 6.14
N GLU A 148 -2.86 -6.05 6.87
CA GLU A 148 -4.25 -6.10 6.37
C GLU A 148 -4.43 -5.22 5.11
N ALA A 149 -3.88 -4.02 5.10
CA ALA A 149 -3.95 -3.13 3.94
C ALA A 149 -3.17 -3.67 2.73
N LEU A 150 -1.95 -4.17 2.94
CA LEU A 150 -1.13 -4.78 1.88
C LEU A 150 -1.82 -6.03 1.29
N VAL A 151 -2.46 -6.85 2.13
CA VAL A 151 -3.29 -7.97 1.67
C VAL A 151 -4.49 -7.49 0.86
N ALA A 152 -5.16 -6.41 1.29
CA ALA A 152 -6.27 -5.81 0.53
C ALA A 152 -5.82 -5.25 -0.83
N PHE A 153 -4.54 -4.87 -0.97
CA PHE A 153 -3.93 -4.49 -2.25
C PHE A 153 -3.52 -5.71 -3.12
N GLY A 154 -3.78 -6.93 -2.65
CA GLY A 154 -3.51 -8.17 -3.37
C GLY A 154 -2.07 -8.66 -3.25
N LEU A 155 -1.34 -8.27 -2.19
CA LEU A 155 -0.04 -8.85 -1.88
C LEU A 155 -0.19 -10.06 -0.95
N GLU A 156 0.74 -11.01 -1.05
CA GLU A 156 0.81 -12.19 -0.18
C GLU A 156 1.91 -12.03 0.87
N PRO A 157 1.61 -12.15 2.18
CA PRO A 157 2.61 -12.05 3.22
C PRO A 157 3.58 -13.25 3.18
N PRO A 158 4.89 -13.02 3.25
CA PRO A 158 5.88 -14.09 3.22
C PRO A 158 5.86 -14.90 4.52
N GLY A 159 5.73 -16.22 4.41
CA GLY A 159 5.87 -17.16 5.54
C GLY A 159 4.57 -17.65 6.18
N LEU A 160 3.39 -17.46 5.58
CA LEU A 160 2.14 -18.13 6.01
C LEU A 160 1.99 -19.58 5.48
N GLY A 161 3.00 -20.11 4.79
CA GLY A 161 3.06 -21.52 4.40
C GLY A 161 4.06 -22.28 5.26
N GLY A 162 3.57 -23.02 6.27
CA GLY A 162 4.33 -24.03 7.01
C GLY A 162 4.54 -23.71 8.50
N ASP A 163 3.81 -24.45 9.35
CA ASP A 163 4.04 -24.68 10.78
C ASP A 163 4.13 -23.47 11.72
N GLN A 164 2.96 -23.06 12.23
CA GLN A 164 2.80 -22.58 13.60
C GLN A 164 1.34 -22.75 14.03
N LEU A 165 1.00 -24.02 14.34
CA LEU A 165 -0.06 -24.41 15.29
C LEU A 165 0.61 -24.81 16.61
#